data_AF-R9LTN4-F1
#
_entry.id   AF-R9LTN4-F1
#
_cell.length_a   1.000
_cell.length_b   1.000
_cell.length_c   1.000
_cell.angle_alpha   90.00
_cell.angle_beta   90.00
_cell.angle_gamma   90.00
#
_symmetry.space_group_name_H-M   'P 1'
#
loop_
_entity.id
_entity.type
_entity.pdbx_description
1 polymer ?
#
loop_
_entity_poly.entity_id
_entity_poly.type
_entity_poly.pdbx_seq_one_letter_code
_entity_poly.pdbx_strand_id
1 'polypeptide(L)'
;MNNYSRFYRLYTQHLRKYYEISQQDLAKSIGIPNSSLSKIEAGKQEMDEKTFKKVIFFFEKIDKDFRFSFDPNLVEEVESWIRKSVHAFVMMIYESISYKLKEIIEDSKYIHSLFYLKKGLIKSFFRTLLLNIF
;
A
#
# COMPACT_ATOMS: atom_id res chain seq x y z
N MET A 1 -14.55 -8.96 -8.94
CA MET A 1 -13.22 -9.27 -8.37
C MET A 1 -12.30 -8.11 -8.69
N ASN A 2 -11.86 -7.35 -7.69
CA ASN A 2 -10.86 -6.29 -7.90
C ASN A 2 -9.53 -6.93 -8.28
N ASN A 3 -8.99 -6.58 -9.45
CA ASN A 3 -7.70 -7.11 -9.89
C ASN A 3 -6.56 -6.32 -9.23
N TYR A 4 -6.03 -6.86 -8.12
CA TYR A 4 -4.92 -6.26 -7.37
C TYR A 4 -3.54 -6.61 -7.91
N SER A 5 -3.43 -7.29 -9.06
CA SER A 5 -2.15 -7.78 -9.60
C SER A 5 -1.12 -6.66 -9.80
N ARG A 6 -1.57 -5.48 -10.28
CA ARG A 6 -0.73 -4.29 -10.40
C ARG A 6 -0.22 -3.80 -9.05
N PHE A 7 -1.06 -3.83 -8.02
CA PHE A 7 -0.65 -3.48 -6.66
C PHE A 7 0.38 -4.49 -6.13
N TYR A 8 0.11 -5.80 -6.25
CA TYR A 8 1.01 -6.86 -5.80
C TYR A 8 2.41 -6.71 -6.39
N ARG A 9 2.49 -6.47 -7.70
CA ARG A 9 3.76 -6.20 -8.40
C ARG A 9 4.49 -4.99 -7.82
N LEU A 10 3.83 -3.83 -7.80
CA LEU A 10 4.46 -2.58 -7.41
C LEU A 10 4.89 -2.59 -5.94
N TYR A 11 4.07 -3.18 -5.07
CA TYR A 11 4.36 -3.27 -3.65
C TYR A 11 5.48 -4.27 -3.36
N THR A 12 5.49 -5.43 -4.03
CA THR A 12 6.61 -6.39 -3.96
C THR A 12 7.93 -5.72 -4.36
N GLN A 13 7.94 -5.01 -5.49
CA GLN A 13 9.13 -4.31 -5.96
C GLN A 13 9.57 -3.20 -4.99
N HIS A 14 8.61 -2.48 -4.39
CA HIS A 14 8.89 -1.46 -3.39
C HIS A 14 9.55 -2.05 -2.15
N LEU A 15 8.95 -3.09 -1.54
CA LEU A 15 9.52 -3.76 -0.36
C LEU A 15 10.91 -4.32 -0.66
N ARG A 16 11.07 -5.00 -1.80
CA ARG A 16 12.36 -5.56 -2.20
C ARG A 16 13.45 -4.48 -2.26
N LYS A 17 13.15 -3.33 -2.85
CA LYS A 17 14.10 -2.21 -2.92
C LYS A 17 14.35 -1.57 -1.55
N TYR A 18 13.30 -1.42 -0.73
CA TYR A 18 13.40 -0.83 0.61
C TYR A 18 14.30 -1.65 1.55
N TYR A 19 14.15 -2.98 1.54
CA TYR A 19 14.99 -3.90 2.32
C TYR A 19 16.29 -4.33 1.59
N GLU A 20 16.58 -3.73 0.43
CA GLU A 20 17.79 -4.01 -0.37
C GLU A 20 17.99 -5.49 -0.77
N ILE A 21 16.89 -6.19 -1.05
CA ILE A 21 16.92 -7.62 -1.36
C ILE A 21 17.08 -7.83 -2.87
N SER A 22 17.94 -8.77 -3.28
CA SER A 22 18.09 -9.08 -4.70
C SER A 22 16.84 -9.80 -5.25
N GLN A 23 16.58 -9.69 -6.56
CA GLN A 23 15.49 -10.48 -7.19
C GLN A 23 15.72 -11.99 -6.99
N GLN A 24 16.98 -12.42 -7.07
CA GLN A 24 17.35 -13.83 -6.91
C GLN A 24 17.02 -14.36 -5.50
N ASP A 25 17.35 -13.60 -4.46
CA ASP A 25 17.12 -14.01 -3.07
C ASP A 25 15.63 -14.05 -2.72
N LEU A 26 14.88 -13.04 -3.18
CA LEU A 26 13.43 -13.03 -2.97
C LEU A 26 12.76 -14.17 -3.73
N ALA A 27 13.10 -14.39 -5.00
CA ALA A 27 12.54 -15.46 -5.83
C ALA A 27 12.80 -16.84 -5.22
N LYS A 28 14.04 -17.08 -4.75
CA LYS A 28 14.41 -18.30 -4.04
C LYS A 28 13.59 -18.48 -2.76
N SER A 29 13.44 -17.41 -1.97
CA SER A 29 12.72 -17.46 -0.68
C SER A 29 11.22 -17.74 -0.83
N ILE A 30 10.58 -17.21 -1.88
CA ILE A 30 9.15 -17.44 -2.17
C ILE A 30 8.91 -18.68 -3.07
N GLY A 31 9.97 -19.34 -3.50
CA GLY A 31 9.91 -20.57 -4.29
C GLY A 31 9.36 -20.36 -5.70
N ILE A 32 9.79 -19.30 -6.39
CA ILE A 32 9.51 -19.09 -7.81
C ILE A 32 10.82 -18.92 -8.60
N PRO A 33 10.83 -19.19 -9.92
CA PRO A 33 11.99 -18.90 -10.74
C PRO A 33 12.35 -17.40 -10.72
N ASN A 34 13.64 -17.07 -10.69
CA ASN A 34 14.09 -15.67 -10.77
C ASN A 34 13.57 -14.97 -12.04
N SER A 35 13.48 -15.71 -13.16
CA SER A 35 12.90 -15.21 -14.41
C SER A 35 11.42 -14.85 -14.28
N SER A 36 10.66 -15.57 -13.46
CA SER A 36 9.26 -15.24 -13.17
C SER A 36 9.16 -13.94 -12.36
N LEU A 37 9.96 -13.79 -11.30
CA LEU A 37 9.97 -12.55 -10.52
C LEU A 37 10.38 -11.34 -11.37
N SER A 38 11.39 -11.49 -12.22
CA SER A 38 11.84 -10.43 -13.14
C SER A 38 10.74 -10.01 -14.13
N LYS A 39 10.03 -10.98 -14.74
CA LYS A 39 8.87 -10.69 -15.61
C LYS A 39 7.74 -10.01 -14.85
N ILE A 40 7.49 -10.44 -13.62
CA ILE A 40 6.49 -9.81 -12.75
C ILE A 40 6.86 -8.35 -12.51
N GLU A 41 8.07 -8.05 -12.02
CA GLU A 41 8.50 -6.66 -11.76
C GLU A 41 8.50 -5.80 -13.02
N ALA A 42 8.83 -6.38 -14.19
CA ALA A 42 8.77 -5.70 -15.48
C ALA A 42 7.33 -5.52 -16.02
N GLY A 43 6.32 -6.08 -15.36
CA GLY A 43 4.92 -6.03 -15.80
C GLY A 43 4.59 -6.90 -17.00
N LYS A 44 5.46 -7.87 -17.32
CA LYS A 44 5.28 -8.84 -18.41
C LYS A 44 4.57 -10.12 -17.96
N GLN A 45 4.36 -10.28 -16.66
CA GLN A 45 3.66 -11.39 -16.04
C GLN A 45 2.85 -10.88 -14.84
N GLU A 46 1.61 -11.32 -14.70
CA GLU A 46 0.79 -10.97 -13.54
C GLU A 46 1.21 -11.77 -12.31
N MET A 47 1.14 -11.13 -11.14
CA MET A 47 1.35 -11.78 -9.86
C MET A 47 -0.01 -12.17 -9.26
N ASP A 48 -0.16 -13.44 -8.91
CA ASP A 48 -1.34 -13.91 -8.18
C ASP A 48 -1.24 -13.62 -6.68
N GLU A 49 -2.39 -13.66 -6.01
CA GLU A 49 -2.47 -13.39 -4.56
C GLU A 49 -1.67 -14.40 -3.74
N LYS A 50 -1.60 -15.67 -4.17
CA LYS A 50 -0.86 -16.71 -3.46
C LYS A 50 0.63 -16.39 -3.41
N THR A 51 1.19 -15.96 -4.53
CA THR A 51 2.58 -15.53 -4.68
C THR A 51 2.82 -14.27 -3.85
N PHE A 52 1.91 -13.31 -3.91
CA PHE A 52 2.00 -12.10 -3.10
C PHE A 52 1.98 -12.41 -1.58
N LYS A 53 1.14 -13.33 -1.11
CA LYS A 53 1.14 -13.76 0.30
C LYS A 53 2.48 -14.35 0.74
N LYS A 54 3.16 -15.09 -0.13
CA LYS A 54 4.52 -15.59 0.18
C LYS A 54 5.54 -14.45 0.30
N VAL A 55 5.44 -13.43 -0.54
CA VAL A 55 6.28 -12.22 -0.45
C VAL A 55 6.06 -11.55 0.90
N ILE A 56 4.81 -11.29 1.27
CA ILE A 56 4.46 -10.66 2.55
C ILE A 56 5.01 -11.48 3.73
N PHE A 57 4.76 -12.79 3.74
CA PHE A 57 5.25 -13.67 4.81
C PHE A 57 6.77 -13.67 4.94
N PHE A 58 7.49 -13.55 3.83
CA PHE A 58 8.93 -13.40 3.85
C PHE A 58 9.35 -12.09 4.54
N PHE A 59 8.68 -10.97 4.25
CA PHE A 59 8.97 -9.68 4.88
C PHE A 59 8.58 -9.64 6.37
N GLU A 60 7.45 -10.24 6.75
CA GLU A 60 7.05 -10.36 8.17
C GLU A 60 8.01 -11.21 9.01
N LYS A 61 8.80 -12.08 8.37
CA LYS A 61 9.84 -12.86 9.05
C LYS A 61 11.13 -12.08 9.29
N ILE A 62 11.53 -11.23 8.36
CA ILE A 62 12.78 -10.45 8.48
C ILE A 62 12.59 -9.19 9.32
N ASP A 63 11.39 -8.60 9.28
CA ASP A 63 11.00 -7.45 10.09
C ASP A 63 9.80 -7.82 10.97
N LYS A 64 10.04 -7.88 12.28
CA LYS A 64 9.03 -8.25 13.28
C LYS A 64 7.96 -7.19 13.46
N ASP A 65 8.26 -5.94 13.12
CA ASP A 65 7.36 -4.79 13.24
C ASP A 65 6.53 -4.61 11.95
N PHE A 66 6.97 -5.19 10.83
CA PHE A 66 6.20 -5.25 9.60
C PHE A 66 5.00 -6.20 9.70
N ARG A 67 3.79 -5.69 9.46
CA ARG A 67 2.55 -6.49 9.37
C ARG A 67 1.69 -6.00 8.22
N PHE A 68 1.29 -6.91 7.33
CA PHE A 68 0.43 -6.54 6.21
C PHE A 68 -1.03 -6.96 6.46
N SER A 69 -1.97 -6.02 6.38
CA SER A 69 -3.39 -6.34 6.48
C SER A 69 -4.01 -6.69 5.12
N PHE A 70 -4.62 -7.88 5.07
CA PHE A 70 -5.42 -8.37 3.93
C PHE A 70 -6.93 -8.10 4.11
N ASP A 71 -7.35 -7.42 5.17
CA ASP A 71 -8.77 -7.21 5.47
C ASP A 71 -9.45 -6.33 4.40
N PRO A 72 -10.41 -6.87 3.63
CA PRO A 72 -11.13 -6.11 2.61
C PRO A 72 -12.00 -5.00 3.20
N ASN A 73 -12.47 -5.10 4.45
CA ASN A 73 -13.28 -4.06 5.08
C ASN A 73 -12.48 -2.77 5.29
N LEU A 74 -11.17 -2.89 5.58
CA LEU A 74 -10.27 -1.74 5.63
C LEU A 74 -10.16 -1.05 4.26
N VAL A 75 -10.28 -1.79 3.16
CA VAL A 75 -10.25 -1.19 1.81
C VAL A 75 -11.46 -0.28 1.62
N GLU A 76 -12.66 -0.77 1.97
CA GLU A 76 -13.90 0.02 1.86
C GLU A 76 -13.89 1.25 2.77
N GLU A 77 -13.41 1.07 4.01
CA GLU A 77 -13.30 2.15 4.97
C GLU A 77 -12.41 3.27 4.42
N VAL A 78 -11.21 2.94 3.93
CA VAL A 78 -10.29 3.98 3.49
C VAL A 78 -10.68 4.58 2.13
N GLU A 79 -11.32 3.82 1.24
CA GLU A 79 -11.96 4.41 0.06
C GLU A 79 -13.06 5.40 0.42
N SER A 80 -13.85 5.11 1.48
CA SER A 80 -14.80 6.06 2.04
C SER A 80 -14.09 7.34 2.51
N TRP A 81 -12.93 7.21 3.17
CA TRP A 81 -12.12 8.36 3.58
C TRP A 81 -11.53 9.17 2.43
N ILE A 82 -11.09 8.54 1.34
CA ILE A 82 -10.68 9.27 0.13
C ILE A 82 -11.86 10.09 -0.41
N ARG A 83 -13.04 9.47 -0.55
CA ARG A 83 -14.23 10.17 -1.04
C ARG A 83 -14.61 11.34 -0.14
N LYS A 84 -14.60 11.14 1.18
CA LYS A 84 -14.82 12.21 2.16
C LYS A 84 -13.79 13.33 2.04
N SER A 85 -12.52 12.99 1.83
CA SER A 85 -11.42 13.97 1.67
C SER A 85 -11.58 14.81 0.41
N VAL A 86 -11.90 14.18 -0.72
CA VAL A 86 -12.18 14.89 -1.98
C VAL A 86 -13.41 15.77 -1.82
N HIS A 87 -14.49 15.27 -1.20
CA HIS A 87 -15.68 16.05 -0.95
C HIS A 87 -15.40 17.29 -0.08
N ALA A 88 -14.67 17.11 1.03
CA ALA A 88 -14.32 18.22 1.91
C ALA A 88 -13.42 19.25 1.23
N PHE A 89 -12.53 18.80 0.35
CA PHE A 89 -11.71 19.68 -0.49
C PHE A 89 -12.59 20.53 -1.43
N VAL A 90 -13.53 19.91 -2.15
CA VAL A 90 -14.46 20.60 -3.06
C VAL A 90 -15.37 21.58 -2.30
N MET A 91 -15.84 21.20 -1.12
CA MET A 91 -16.77 21.98 -0.31
C MET A 91 -16.08 23.02 0.60
N MET A 92 -14.75 23.14 0.53
CA MET A 92 -13.94 24.07 1.33
C MET A 92 -14.09 23.95 2.86
N ILE A 93 -14.37 22.74 3.36
CA ILE A 93 -14.61 22.44 4.80
C ILE A 93 -13.40 21.76 5.43
N TYR A 94 -12.27 22.46 5.40
CA TYR A 94 -10.93 21.89 5.60
C TYR A 94 -10.62 21.49 7.06
N GLU A 95 -11.02 22.30 8.05
CA GLU A 95 -10.71 22.03 9.46
C GLU A 95 -11.28 20.71 9.95
N SER A 96 -12.55 20.44 9.66
CA SER A 96 -13.28 19.27 10.19
C SER A 96 -12.73 17.92 9.74
N ILE A 97 -12.11 17.86 8.55
CA ILE A 97 -11.56 16.62 7.99
C ILE A 97 -10.09 16.42 8.35
N SER A 98 -9.36 17.50 8.63
CA SER A 98 -7.93 17.47 8.93
C SER A 98 -7.61 16.61 10.16
N TYR A 99 -8.36 16.75 11.26
CA TYR A 99 -8.18 15.94 12.47
C TYR A 99 -8.40 14.44 12.22
N LYS A 100 -9.45 14.09 11.49
CA LYS A 100 -9.76 12.69 11.16
C LYS A 100 -8.74 12.07 10.21
N LEU A 101 -8.22 12.86 9.25
CA LEU A 101 -7.17 12.41 8.36
C LEU A 101 -5.86 12.15 9.11
N LYS A 102 -5.54 12.98 10.11
CA LYS A 102 -4.37 12.78 10.96
C LYS A 102 -4.42 11.44 11.70
N GLU A 103 -5.55 11.12 12.33
CA GLU A 103 -5.75 9.82 13.01
C GLU A 103 -5.52 8.63 12.06
N ILE A 104 -6.07 8.68 10.84
CA ILE A 104 -5.91 7.61 9.84
C ILE A 104 -4.47 7.51 9.32
N ILE A 105 -3.78 8.64 9.17
CA ILE A 105 -2.39 8.67 8.71
C ILE A 105 -1.47 8.07 9.79
N GLU A 106 -1.73 8.36 11.05
CA GLU A 106 -0.91 7.92 12.19
C GLU A 106 -1.25 6.49 12.65
N ASP A 107 -2.43 5.98 12.34
CA ASP A 107 -2.85 4.62 12.71
C ASP A 107 -2.01 3.55 11.96
N SER A 108 -1.34 2.71 12.78
CA SER A 108 -0.41 1.68 12.32
C SER A 108 -1.08 0.59 11.48
N LYS A 109 -2.39 0.36 11.67
CA LYS A 109 -3.13 -0.69 10.95
C LYS A 109 -3.24 -0.40 9.45
N TYR A 110 -3.04 0.86 9.03
CA TYR A 110 -3.05 1.26 7.63
C TYR A 110 -1.65 1.42 7.02
N ILE A 111 -0.56 1.18 7.76
CA ILE A 111 0.82 1.39 7.26
C ILE A 111 1.14 0.42 6.13
N HIS A 112 0.80 -0.86 6.27
CA HIS A 112 1.05 -1.86 5.23
C HIS A 112 -0.24 -2.63 4.94
N SER A 113 -0.91 -2.25 3.86
CA SER A 113 -2.12 -2.92 3.38
C SER A 113 -2.27 -2.68 1.89
N LEU A 114 -3.34 -3.22 1.28
CA LEU A 114 -3.74 -2.90 -0.10
C LEU A 114 -3.87 -1.38 -0.36
N PHE A 115 -3.89 -0.59 0.71
CA PHE A 115 -4.00 0.86 0.72
C PHE A 115 -2.66 1.62 0.66
N TYR A 116 -1.50 0.98 0.80
CA TYR A 116 -0.20 1.68 0.94
C TYR A 116 0.01 2.81 -0.09
N LEU A 117 -0.27 2.54 -1.38
CA LEU A 117 -0.15 3.52 -2.46
C LEU A 117 -1.21 4.63 -2.38
N LYS A 118 -2.43 4.28 -1.95
CA LYS A 118 -3.54 5.23 -1.79
C LYS A 118 -3.37 6.12 -0.55
N LYS A 119 -2.61 5.68 0.47
CA LYS A 119 -2.22 6.50 1.64
C LYS A 119 -1.34 7.68 1.24
N GLY A 120 -0.48 7.50 0.24
CA GLY A 120 0.27 8.60 -0.36
C GLY A 120 -0.64 9.70 -0.90
N LEU A 121 -1.75 9.31 -1.54
CA LEU A 121 -2.76 10.25 -2.04
C LEU A 121 -3.43 11.02 -0.90
N ILE A 122 -3.91 10.32 0.15
CA ILE A 122 -4.49 10.96 1.35
C ILE A 122 -3.49 11.91 2.01
N LYS A 123 -2.23 11.50 2.15
CA LYS A 123 -1.18 12.33 2.73
C LYS A 123 -0.91 13.59 1.89
N SER A 124 -0.96 13.47 0.56
CA SER A 124 -0.87 14.62 -0.33
C SER A 124 -2.07 15.56 -0.18
N PHE A 125 -3.29 15.02 -0.12
CA PHE A 125 -4.50 15.82 0.13
C PHE A 125 -4.42 16.53 1.48
N PHE A 126 -4.04 15.82 2.55
CA PHE A 126 -3.86 16.40 3.87
C PHE A 126 -2.85 17.55 3.88
N ARG A 127 -1.71 17.41 3.19
CA ARG A 127 -0.75 18.50 3.02
C ARG A 127 -1.34 19.70 2.28
N THR A 128 -2.06 19.46 1.18
CA THR A 128 -2.73 20.55 0.44
C THR A 128 -3.78 21.24 1.28
N LEU A 129 -4.58 20.50 2.05
CA LEU A 129 -5.60 21.04 2.95
C LEU A 129 -4.98 21.93 4.02
N LEU A 130 -3.89 21.50 4.67
CA LEU A 130 -3.17 22.31 5.65
C LEU A 130 -2.63 23.62 5.06
N LEU A 131 -2.12 23.60 3.83
CA LEU A 131 -1.64 24.79 3.12
C LEU A 131 -2.74 25.81 2.78
N ASN A 132 -4.01 25.45 2.87
CA ASN A 132 -5.14 26.35 2.63
C ASN A 132 -5.83 26.80 3.93
N ILE A 133 -5.40 26.30 5.09
CA ILE A 133 -5.88 26.71 6.43
C ILE A 133 -4.97 27.79 7.04
N PHE A 134 -3.70 27.85 6.62
CA PHE A 134 -2.71 28.86 6.98
C PHE A 134 -2.36 29.73 5.77
#